data_AF-A0A938SI57-F1
#
_entry.id   AF-A0A938SI57-F1
#
_cell.length_a   1.000
_cell.length_b   1.000
_cell.length_c   1.000
_cell.angle_alpha   90.00
_cell.angle_beta   90.00
_cell.angle_gamma   90.00
#
_symmetry.space_group_name_H-M   'P 1'
#
loop_
_entity.id
_entity.type
_entity.pdbx_description
1 polymer ?
#
loop_
_entity_poly.entity_id
_entity_poly.type
_entity_poly.pdbx_seq_one_letter_code
_entity_poly.pdbx_strand_id
1 'polypeptide(L)'
;PEIIEMFKSTAKDEMGHAEKLAERIVYLGGEPVKKPSEIKKGGDLKKMIQDDLAAENGAIAQYKAHIKLAAELDDPTTRLMLEEILSDEEGHADTWETTLGIKK
;
A
#
# COMPACT_ATOMS: atom_id res chain seq x y z
N PRO A 1 -5.97 19.64 10.95
CA PRO A 1 -4.48 19.71 10.95
C PRO A 1 -3.85 18.31 11.00
N GLU A 2 -4.29 17.47 11.94
CA GLU A 2 -3.78 16.10 12.12
C GLU A 2 -4.00 15.20 10.89
N ILE A 3 -5.21 15.21 10.30
CA ILE A 3 -5.52 14.37 9.13
C ILE A 3 -4.63 14.69 7.92
N ILE A 4 -4.21 15.95 7.73
CA ILE A 4 -3.30 16.31 6.64
C ILE A 4 -1.93 15.66 6.86
N GLU A 5 -1.44 15.63 8.09
CA GLU A 5 -0.17 14.99 8.41
C GLU A 5 -0.25 13.47 8.29
N MET A 6 -1.41 12.86 8.61
CA MET A 6 -1.65 11.44 8.35
C MET A 6 -1.54 11.11 6.86
N PHE A 7 -2.26 11.82 6.00
CA PHE A 7 -2.16 11.63 4.53
C PHE A 7 -0.73 11.82 4.02
N LYS A 8 0.01 12.81 4.55
CA LYS A 8 1.41 13.04 4.17
C LYS A 8 2.34 11.93 4.66
N SER A 9 2.07 11.34 5.82
CA SER A 9 2.84 10.22 6.35
C SER A 9 2.64 9.00 5.47
N THR A 10 1.40 8.57 5.30
CA THR A 10 1.02 7.45 4.42
C THR A 10 1.61 7.63 3.03
N ALA A 11 1.46 8.82 2.42
CA ALA A 11 2.03 9.07 1.10
C ALA A 11 3.57 8.94 1.02
N LYS A 12 4.31 9.21 2.10
CA LYS A 12 5.76 8.98 2.13
C LYS A 12 6.09 7.50 2.24
N ASP A 13 5.34 6.78 3.06
CA ASP A 13 5.48 5.33 3.23
C ASP A 13 5.20 4.62 1.88
N GLU A 14 4.14 5.03 1.18
CA GLU A 14 3.81 4.52 -0.17
C GLU A 14 4.89 4.81 -1.24
N MET A 15 5.55 5.97 -1.16
CA MET A 15 6.70 6.23 -2.06
C MET A 15 7.88 5.29 -1.75
N GLY A 16 8.10 4.97 -0.47
CA GLY A 16 9.07 3.96 -0.06
C GLY A 16 8.71 2.56 -0.54
N HIS A 17 7.42 2.18 -0.48
CA HIS A 17 6.95 0.90 -1.03
C HIS A 17 7.21 0.82 -2.54
N ALA A 18 6.86 1.88 -3.27
CA ALA A 18 7.08 1.96 -4.72
C ALA A 18 8.57 1.84 -5.09
N GLU A 19 9.47 2.47 -4.32
CA GLU A 19 10.91 2.36 -4.52
C GLU A 19 11.42 0.92 -4.30
N LYS A 20 11.08 0.31 -3.16
CA LYS A 20 11.44 -1.10 -2.86
C LYS A 20 10.98 -2.05 -3.97
N LEU A 21 9.73 -1.89 -4.43
CA LEU A 21 9.17 -2.70 -5.51
C LEU A 21 9.90 -2.48 -6.83
N ALA A 22 10.23 -1.23 -7.17
CA ALA A 22 10.97 -0.92 -8.39
C ALA A 22 12.37 -1.53 -8.39
N GLU A 23 13.10 -1.40 -7.28
CA GLU A 23 14.42 -2.02 -7.10
C GLU A 23 14.33 -3.55 -7.23
N ARG A 24 13.32 -4.17 -6.61
CA ARG A 24 13.14 -5.63 -6.69
C ARG A 24 12.82 -6.10 -8.11
N ILE A 25 11.98 -5.36 -8.85
CA ILE A 25 11.66 -5.65 -10.26
C ILE A 25 12.91 -5.58 -11.12
N VAL A 26 13.74 -4.54 -10.95
CA VAL A 26 15.00 -4.40 -11.69
C VAL A 26 15.97 -5.52 -11.36
N TYR A 27 16.09 -5.91 -10.09
CA TYR A 27 16.93 -7.02 -9.66
C TYR A 27 16.53 -8.35 -10.35
N LEU A 28 15.22 -8.58 -10.54
CA LEU A 28 14.69 -9.74 -11.25
C LEU A 28 14.78 -9.63 -12.78
N GLY A 29 15.36 -8.56 -13.32
CA GLY A 29 15.56 -8.33 -14.76
C GLY A 29 14.36 -7.71 -15.47
N GLY A 30 13.36 -7.21 -14.74
CA GLY A 30 12.19 -6.52 -15.28
C GLY A 30 12.38 -5.00 -15.44
N GLU A 31 11.37 -4.34 -16.03
CA GLU A 31 11.27 -2.88 -16.07
C GLU A 31 10.08 -2.40 -15.22
N PRO A 32 10.28 -1.58 -14.19
CA PRO A 32 9.19 -1.08 -13.35
C PRO A 32 8.35 -0.04 -14.07
N VAL A 33 7.06 0.01 -13.72
CA VAL A 33 6.15 1.05 -14.23
C VAL A 33 6.50 2.42 -13.64
N LYS A 34 6.48 3.46 -14.49
CA LYS A 34 6.82 4.84 -14.10
C LYS A 34 5.60 5.73 -13.92
N LYS A 35 4.42 5.24 -14.31
CA LYS A 35 3.17 6.00 -14.31
C LYS A 35 2.24 5.48 -13.21
N PRO A 36 1.82 6.32 -12.26
CA PRO A 36 0.85 5.90 -11.25
C PRO A 36 -0.53 5.63 -11.86
N SER A 37 -1.30 4.83 -11.16
CA SER A 37 -2.72 4.60 -11.41
C SER A 37 -3.51 5.91 -11.38
N GLU A 38 -4.73 5.89 -11.93
CA GLU A 38 -5.63 7.04 -11.83
C GLU A 38 -5.99 7.33 -10.37
N ILE A 39 -5.78 8.57 -9.95
CA ILE A 39 -6.12 9.05 -8.61
C ILE A 39 -7.56 9.56 -8.62
N LYS A 40 -8.39 9.09 -7.69
CA LYS A 40 -9.73 9.64 -7.47
C LYS A 40 -9.62 11.07 -6.93
N LYS A 41 -10.33 12.02 -7.55
CA LYS A 41 -10.30 13.44 -7.19
C LYS A 41 -11.71 13.94 -6.84
N GLY A 42 -11.79 14.84 -5.87
CA GLY A 42 -13.05 15.45 -5.42
C GLY A 42 -13.69 14.76 -4.22
N GLY A 43 -14.87 15.23 -3.82
CA GLY A 43 -15.55 14.78 -2.60
C GLY A 43 -15.20 15.63 -1.36
N ASP A 44 -15.79 15.27 -0.23
CA ASP A 44 -15.46 15.84 1.08
C ASP A 44 -14.34 15.03 1.78
N LEU A 45 -13.86 15.52 2.92
CA LEU A 45 -12.78 14.86 3.67
C LEU A 45 -13.12 13.42 4.05
N LYS A 46 -14.38 13.14 4.38
CA LYS A 46 -14.83 11.79 4.71
C LYS A 46 -14.71 10.88 3.50
N LYS A 47 -15.11 11.35 2.32
CA LYS A 47 -14.97 10.60 1.06
C LYS A 47 -13.50 10.32 0.74
N MET A 48 -12.60 11.29 0.96
CA MET A 48 -11.17 11.10 0.75
C MET A 48 -10.63 9.95 1.61
N ILE A 49 -10.93 9.93 2.91
CA ILE A 49 -10.49 8.86 3.82
C ILE A 49 -11.09 7.50 3.43
N GLN A 50 -12.34 7.47 2.97
CA GLN A 50 -12.97 6.25 2.48
C GLN A 50 -12.33 5.72 1.18
N ASP A 51 -11.91 6.62 0.29
CA ASP A 51 -11.19 6.23 -0.92
C ASP A 51 -9.80 5.70 -0.63
N ASP A 52 -9.10 6.29 0.34
CA ASP A 52 -7.79 5.82 0.82
C ASP A 52 -7.92 4.44 1.47
N LEU A 53 -8.86 4.27 2.41
CA LEU A 53 -9.14 2.97 3.01
C LEU A 53 -9.50 1.89 1.97
N ALA A 54 -10.20 2.26 0.90
CA ALA A 54 -10.49 1.33 -0.19
C ALA A 54 -9.23 0.98 -1.00
N ALA A 55 -8.29 1.93 -1.16
CA ALA A 55 -6.98 1.66 -1.75
C ALA A 55 -6.16 0.70 -0.89
N GLU A 56 -6.06 0.94 0.42
CA GLU A 56 -5.30 0.06 1.33
C GLU A 56 -5.84 -1.36 1.36
N ASN A 57 -7.17 -1.52 1.42
CA ASN A 57 -7.79 -2.85 1.35
C ASN A 57 -7.49 -3.56 0.02
N GLY A 58 -7.44 -2.81 -1.08
CA GLY A 58 -7.04 -3.34 -2.39
C GLY A 58 -5.55 -3.72 -2.43
N ALA A 59 -4.68 -2.93 -1.80
CA ALA A 59 -3.26 -3.21 -1.68
C ALA A 59 -3.00 -4.46 -0.82
N ILE A 60 -3.61 -4.54 0.36
CA ILE A 60 -3.57 -5.71 1.26
C ILE A 60 -3.94 -7.00 0.54
N ALA A 61 -5.03 -6.99 -0.23
CA ALA A 61 -5.46 -8.16 -0.99
C ALA A 61 -4.43 -8.56 -2.05
N GLN A 62 -3.85 -7.59 -2.76
CA GLN A 62 -2.79 -7.83 -3.75
C GLN A 62 -1.52 -8.36 -3.10
N TYR A 63 -1.04 -7.75 -2.01
CA TYR A 63 0.16 -8.20 -1.32
C TYR A 63 0.01 -9.62 -0.77
N LYS A 64 -1.13 -9.97 -0.18
CA LYS A 64 -1.41 -11.35 0.24
C LYS A 64 -1.33 -12.35 -0.92
N ALA A 65 -1.84 -11.98 -2.09
CA ALA A 65 -1.74 -12.81 -3.29
C ALA A 65 -0.29 -12.94 -3.79
N HIS A 66 0.46 -11.84 -3.82
CA HIS A 66 1.87 -11.83 -4.24
C HIS A 66 2.80 -12.55 -3.26
N ILE A 67 2.56 -12.47 -1.96
CA ILE A 67 3.29 -13.24 -0.92
C ILE A 67 3.14 -14.73 -1.16
N LYS A 68 1.91 -15.19 -1.45
CA LYS A 68 1.65 -16.59 -1.80
C LYS A 68 2.41 -16.99 -3.07
N LEU A 69 2.38 -16.15 -4.12
CA LEU A 69 3.11 -16.41 -5.36
C LEU A 69 4.63 -16.46 -5.12
N ALA A 70 5.20 -15.54 -4.34
CA ALA A 70 6.62 -15.54 -4.01
C ALA A 70 7.02 -16.81 -3.24
N ALA A 71 6.16 -17.32 -2.37
CA ALA A 71 6.37 -18.61 -1.71
C ALA A 71 6.33 -19.79 -2.70
N GLU A 72 5.39 -19.80 -3.65
CA GLU A 72 5.28 -20.83 -4.69
C GLU A 72 6.50 -20.85 -5.63
N LEU A 73 7.12 -19.69 -5.85
CA LEU A 73 8.30 -19.51 -6.70
C LEU A 73 9.64 -19.69 -5.96
N ASP A 74 9.61 -20.05 -4.67
CA ASP A 74 10.80 -20.15 -3.81
C ASP A 74 11.65 -18.85 -3.80
N ASP A 75 10.97 -17.70 -3.73
CA ASP A 75 11.59 -16.38 -3.62
C ASP A 75 11.40 -15.78 -2.20
N PRO A 76 12.24 -16.18 -1.22
CA PRO A 76 12.10 -15.74 0.16
C PRO A 76 12.39 -14.25 0.34
N THR A 77 13.23 -13.65 -0.51
CA THR A 77 13.58 -12.23 -0.41
C THR A 77 12.42 -11.34 -0.85
N THR A 78 11.78 -11.65 -1.99
CA THR A 78 10.55 -10.94 -2.39
C THR A 78 9.45 -11.15 -1.36
N ARG A 79 9.28 -12.39 -0.88
CA ARG A 79 8.25 -12.69 0.13
C ARG A 79 8.40 -11.84 1.38
N LEU A 80 9.59 -11.79 1.97
CA LEU A 80 9.86 -11.00 3.18
C LEU A 80 9.56 -9.50 2.94
N MET A 81 10.05 -8.95 1.82
CA MET A 81 9.79 -7.56 1.46
C MET A 81 8.29 -7.25 1.34
N LEU A 82 7.52 -8.15 0.72
CA LEU A 82 6.07 -7.97 0.59
C LEU A 82 5.33 -8.14 1.93
N GLU A 83 5.82 -8.99 2.83
CA GLU A 83 5.27 -9.14 4.19
C GLU A 83 5.49 -7.87 5.03
N GLU A 84 6.64 -7.20 4.89
CA GLU A 84 6.89 -5.90 5.51
C GLU A 84 5.91 -4.84 4.99
N ILE A 85 5.79 -4.70 3.67
CA ILE A 85 4.85 -3.74 3.06
C ILE A 85 3.42 -4.05 3.49
N LEU A 86 3.00 -5.32 3.49
CA LEU A 86 1.68 -5.74 3.96
C LEU A 86 1.40 -5.27 5.40
N SER A 87 2.39 -5.36 6.29
CA SER A 87 2.24 -4.90 7.68
C SER A 87 2.00 -3.38 7.75
N ASP A 88 2.68 -2.61 6.91
CA ASP A 88 2.50 -1.16 6.83
C ASP A 88 1.08 -0.82 6.31
N GLU A 89 0.63 -1.50 5.24
CA GLU A 89 -0.73 -1.30 4.69
C GLU A 89 -1.85 -1.66 5.68
N GLU A 90 -1.68 -2.73 6.46
CA GLU A 90 -2.65 -3.10 7.51
C GLU A 90 -2.72 -2.03 8.61
N GLY A 91 -1.60 -1.37 8.91
CA GLY A 91 -1.54 -0.22 9.82
C GLY A 91 -2.18 1.05 9.24
N HIS A 92 -1.97 1.32 7.95
CA HIS A 92 -2.63 2.42 7.23
C HIS A 92 -4.15 2.24 7.23
N ALA A 93 -4.63 1.04 6.88
CA ALA A 93 -6.05 0.71 6.91
C ALA A 93 -6.67 0.88 8.30
N ASP A 94 -5.99 0.39 9.35
CA ASP A 94 -6.46 0.54 10.74
C ASP A 94 -6.57 2.01 11.17
N THR A 95 -5.61 2.83 10.75
CA THR A 95 -5.60 4.27 10.97
C THR A 95 -6.85 4.93 10.35
N TRP A 96 -7.20 4.57 9.11
CA TRP A 96 -8.38 5.10 8.44
C TRP A 96 -9.70 4.58 8.99
N GLU A 97 -9.78 3.30 9.35
CA GLU A 97 -10.93 2.71 10.02
C GLU A 97 -11.21 3.40 11.36
N THR A 98 -10.18 3.59 12.17
CA THR A 98 -10.25 4.31 13.45
C THR A 98 -10.74 5.74 13.24
N THR A 99 -10.20 6.44 12.23
CA THR A 99 -10.60 7.82 11.90
C THR A 99 -12.06 7.91 11.45
N LEU A 100 -12.57 6.88 10.77
CA LEU A 100 -13.97 6.79 10.38
C LEU A 100 -14.90 6.26 11.48
N GLY A 101 -14.36 5.84 12.63
CA GLY A 101 -15.12 5.23 13.73
C GLY A 101 -15.62 3.82 13.41
N ILE A 102 -14.98 3.11 12.48
CA ILE A 102 -15.25 1.72 12.15
C ILE A 102 -14.50 0.84 13.18
N LYS A 103 -15.18 -0.15 13.75
CA LYS A 103 -14.55 -1.16 14.61
C LYS A 103 -14.39 -2.46 13.83
N LYS A 104 -13.16 -3.00 13.81
CA LYS A 104 -12.89 -4.39 13.37
C LYS A 104 -13.58 -5.40 14.28
#